data_AF-A0A2R6IS99-F1
#
_entry.id   AF-A0A2R6IS99-F1
#
_cell.length_a   1.000
_cell.length_b   1.000
_cell.length_c   1.000
_cell.angle_alpha   90.00
_cell.angle_beta   90.00
_cell.angle_gamma   90.00
#
_symmetry.space_group_name_H-M   'P 1'
#
loop_
_entity.id
_entity.type
_entity.pdbx_description
1 polymer ?
#
loop_
_entity_poly.entity_id
_entity_poly.type
_entity_poly.pdbx_seq_one_letter_code
_entity_poly.pdbx_strand_id
1 'polypeptide(L)'
;MVPVPLFGSFSGGPELLIVGFVLAVLVFGLIIPIGIAYWVYRDADARGNDDATLWAVATVLAGLFVTVFGAVAVAVLYLLVGRE
;
A
#
# COMPACT_ATOMS: atom_id res chain seq x y z
N MET A 1 -32.21 6.23 -36.30
CA MET A 1 -31.89 5.88 -34.90
C MET A 1 -30.60 6.60 -34.56
N VAL A 2 -30.62 7.49 -33.57
CA VAL A 2 -29.40 8.22 -33.16
C VAL A 2 -28.55 7.26 -32.33
N PRO A 3 -27.28 7.00 -32.67
CA PRO A 3 -26.44 6.17 -31.84
C PRO A 3 -26.25 6.85 -30.48
N VAL A 4 -26.61 6.16 -29.40
CA VAL A 4 -26.35 6.61 -28.03
C VAL A 4 -24.88 6.34 -27.75
N PRO A 5 -24.02 7.36 -27.57
CA PRO A 5 -22.64 7.12 -27.21
C PRO A 5 -22.61 6.48 -25.82
N LEU A 6 -21.96 5.32 -25.70
CA LEU A 6 -21.76 4.64 -24.42
C LEU A 6 -20.91 5.51 -23.45
N PHE A 7 -20.12 6.43 -24.01
CA PHE A 7 -19.34 7.46 -23.33
C PHE A 7 -19.47 8.77 -24.13
N GLY A 8 -20.34 9.68 -23.68
CA GLY A 8 -20.56 10.99 -24.31
C GLY A 8 -19.31 11.88 -24.29
N SER A 9 -19.31 12.91 -25.14
CA SER A 9 -18.27 13.95 -25.30
C SER A 9 -17.50 14.28 -24.01
N PHE A 10 -16.25 13.81 -23.92
CA PHE A 10 -15.27 13.98 -22.83
C PHE A 10 -15.67 14.96 -21.71
N SER A 11 -16.34 14.44 -20.68
CA SER A 11 -16.35 15.03 -19.33
C SER A 11 -15.11 14.53 -18.59
N GLY A 12 -14.09 15.39 -18.47
CA GLY A 12 -12.81 15.03 -17.85
C GLY A 12 -12.65 15.50 -16.41
N GLY A 13 -13.50 16.40 -15.91
CA GLY A 13 -13.29 16.98 -14.58
C GLY A 13 -13.58 15.97 -13.45
N PRO A 14 -14.86 15.65 -13.19
CA PRO A 14 -15.24 14.71 -12.13
C PRO A 14 -14.69 13.29 -12.35
N GLU A 15 -14.67 12.80 -13.58
CA GLU A 15 -14.25 11.43 -13.92
C GLU A 15 -12.76 11.22 -13.70
N LEU A 16 -11.89 12.18 -14.06
CA LEU A 16 -10.46 12.09 -13.77
C LEU A 16 -10.18 12.22 -12.27
N LEU A 17 -10.97 13.02 -11.53
CA LEU A 17 -10.84 13.10 -10.08
C LEU A 17 -11.19 11.76 -9.42
N ILE A 18 -12.25 11.09 -9.88
CA ILE A 18 -12.64 9.77 -9.38
C ILE A 18 -11.54 8.73 -9.70
N VAL A 19 -11.08 8.67 -10.95
CA VAL A 19 -10.01 7.74 -11.35
C VAL A 19 -8.73 8.01 -10.56
N GLY A 20 -8.32 9.28 -10.45
CA GLY A 20 -7.14 9.69 -9.69
C GLY A 20 -7.27 9.33 -8.20
N PHE A 21 -8.44 9.53 -7.61
CA PHE A 21 -8.70 9.14 -6.23
C PHE A 21 -8.64 7.63 -6.03
N VAL A 22 -9.27 6.83 -6.91
CA VAL A 22 -9.22 5.37 -6.84
C VAL A 22 -7.78 4.86 -6.98
N LEU A 23 -7.02 5.40 -7.93
CA LEU A 23 -5.60 5.06 -8.09
C LEU A 23 -4.78 5.46 -6.86
N ALA A 24 -5.04 6.63 -6.27
CA ALA A 24 -4.35 7.05 -5.05
C ALA A 24 -4.67 6.12 -3.88
N VAL A 25 -5.94 5.75 -3.67
CA VAL A 25 -6.33 4.80 -2.62
C VAL A 25 -5.69 3.44 -2.85
N LEU A 26 -5.64 2.95 -4.10
CA LEU A 26 -5.02 1.67 -4.42
C LEU A 26 -3.50 1.71 -4.19
N VAL A 27 -2.82 2.77 -4.64
CA VAL A 27 -1.36 2.89 -4.49
C VAL A 27 -0.97 3.11 -3.03
N PHE A 28 -1.52 4.15 -2.39
CA PHE A 28 -1.13 4.54 -1.03
C PHE A 28 -1.78 3.67 0.06
N GLY A 29 -2.98 3.15 -0.18
CA GLY A 29 -3.70 2.32 0.78
C GLY A 29 -3.37 0.82 0.70
N LEU A 30 -2.86 0.34 -0.44
CA LEU A 30 -2.61 -1.10 -0.63
C LEU A 30 -1.19 -1.40 -1.14
N ILE A 31 -0.81 -0.87 -2.30
CA ILE A 31 0.45 -1.25 -2.95
C ILE A 31 1.66 -0.84 -2.11
N ILE A 32 1.70 0.38 -1.60
CA ILE A 32 2.82 0.87 -0.79
C ILE A 32 2.92 0.07 0.53
N PRO A 33 1.87 -0.08 1.35
CA PRO A 33 1.90 -0.94 2.54
C PRO A 33 2.43 -2.35 2.29
N ILE A 34 1.93 -3.01 1.24
CA ILE A 34 2.36 -4.37 0.87
C ILE A 34 3.83 -4.37 0.44
N GLY A 35 4.25 -3.38 -0.35
CA GLY A 35 5.64 -3.25 -0.78
C GLY A 35 6.61 -3.08 0.39
N ILE A 36 6.25 -2.25 1.37
CA ILE A 36 7.05 -2.06 2.60
C ILE A 36 7.10 -3.37 3.39
N ALA A 37 5.96 -4.03 3.60
CA ALA A 37 5.91 -5.30 4.32
C ALA A 37 6.72 -6.40 3.64
N TYR A 38 6.67 -6.48 2.31
CA TYR A 38 7.48 -7.41 1.54
C TYR A 38 8.99 -7.14 1.70
N TRP A 39 9.39 -5.87 1.69
CA TRP A 39 10.77 -5.49 1.94
C TRP A 39 11.22 -5.86 3.36
N VAL A 40 10.41 -5.56 4.38
CA VAL A 40 10.67 -5.93 5.78
C VAL A 40 10.82 -7.45 5.91
N TYR A 41 9.90 -8.23 5.31
CA TYR A 41 9.97 -9.69 5.29
C TYR A 41 11.28 -10.18 4.68
N ARG A 42 11.62 -9.72 3.46
CA ARG A 42 12.82 -10.14 2.74
C ARG A 42 14.10 -9.82 3.51
N ASP A 43 14.16 -8.66 4.15
CA ASP A 43 15.32 -8.25 4.93
C ASP A 43 15.46 -9.06 6.22
N ALA A 44 14.35 -9.33 6.92
CA ALA A 44 14.33 -10.14 8.14
C ALA A 44 14.65 -11.61 7.88
N ASP A 45 14.05 -12.19 6.84
CA ASP A 45 14.27 -13.58 6.41
C ASP A 45 15.73 -13.79 5.98
N ALA A 46 16.31 -12.84 5.24
CA ALA A 46 17.73 -12.89 4.85
C ALA A 46 18.70 -12.82 6.05
N ARG A 47 18.24 -12.33 7.21
CA ARG A 47 19.02 -12.28 8.46
C ARG A 47 18.78 -13.50 9.36
N GLY A 48 17.86 -14.40 8.98
CA GLY A 48 17.48 -15.53 9.83
C GLY A 48 16.66 -15.11 11.05
N ASN A 49 15.93 -14.00 10.98
CA ASN A 49 15.04 -13.57 12.04
C ASN A 49 13.78 -14.46 12.07
N ASP A 50 13.58 -15.20 13.17
CA ASP A 50 12.43 -16.10 13.36
C ASP A 50 11.07 -15.38 13.29
N ASP A 51 11.04 -14.08 13.61
CA ASP A 51 9.85 -13.24 13.61
C ASP A 51 9.61 -12.51 12.27
N ALA A 52 10.31 -12.87 11.19
CA ALA A 52 10.19 -12.22 9.88
C ALA A 52 8.74 -12.10 9.39
N THR A 53 7.94 -13.15 9.59
CA THR A 53 6.52 -13.16 9.22
C THR A 53 5.70 -12.21 10.08
N LEU A 54 5.98 -12.13 11.39
CA LEU A 54 5.28 -11.24 12.31
C LEU A 54 5.56 -9.77 11.97
N TRP A 55 6.80 -9.43 11.67
CA TRP A 55 7.18 -8.08 11.23
C TRP A 55 6.47 -7.67 9.94
N ALA A 56 6.40 -8.59 8.97
CA ALA A 56 5.70 -8.35 7.71
C ALA A 56 4.19 -8.14 7.94
N VAL A 57 3.54 -9.02 8.71
CA VAL A 57 2.10 -8.93 9.01
C VAL A 57 1.79 -7.65 9.77
N ALA A 58 2.56 -7.32 10.81
CA ALA A 58 2.41 -6.08 11.56
C ALA A 58 2.51 -4.84 10.64
N THR A 59 3.45 -4.86 9.69
CA THR A 59 3.62 -3.79 8.71
C THR A 59 2.41 -3.65 7.78
N VAL A 60 1.87 -4.75 7.26
CA VAL A 60 0.65 -4.72 6.42
C VAL A 60 -0.55 -4.22 7.23
N LEU A 61 -0.76 -4.75 8.43
CA LEU A 61 -1.91 -4.39 9.26
C LEU A 61 -1.87 -2.91 9.66
N ALA A 62 -0.70 -2.39 10.05
CA ALA A 62 -0.53 -0.99 10.35
C ALA A 62 -0.76 -0.11 9.11
N GLY A 63 -0.29 -0.55 7.94
CA GLY A 63 -0.51 0.12 6.67
C GLY A 63 -1.98 0.20 6.23
N LEU A 64 -2.70 -0.92 6.38
CA LEU A 64 -4.05 -1.08 5.86
C LEU A 64 -5.13 -0.52 6.80
N PHE A 65 -4.96 -0.68 8.11
CA PHE A 65 -5.97 -0.31 9.11
C PHE A 65 -5.68 1.00 9.84
N VAL A 66 -4.45 1.49 9.82
CA VAL A 66 -4.12 2.82 10.37
C VAL A 66 -3.98 3.80 9.21
N THR A 67 -2.83 3.77 8.52
CA THR A 67 -2.52 4.53 7.31
C THR A 67 -1.20 4.00 6.74
N VAL A 68 -0.78 4.47 5.56
CA VAL A 68 0.59 4.25 5.05
C VAL A 68 1.67 4.65 6.06
N PHE A 69 1.44 5.66 6.91
CA PHE A 69 2.37 6.03 7.97
C PHE A 69 2.48 4.98 9.07
N GLY A 70 1.44 4.19 9.29
CA GLY A 70 1.48 3.03 10.18
C GLY A 70 2.45 1.96 9.67
N ALA A 71 2.40 1.61 8.38
CA ALA A 71 3.38 0.71 7.78
C ALA A 71 4.81 1.25 7.90
N VAL A 72 5.01 2.54 7.64
CA VAL A 72 6.33 3.19 7.80
C VAL A 72 6.78 3.14 9.26
N ALA A 73 5.91 3.42 10.23
CA ALA A 73 6.24 3.39 11.64
C ALA A 73 6.71 1.98 12.08
N VAL A 74 5.99 0.93 11.68
CA VAL A 74 6.41 -0.45 11.96
C VAL A 74 7.72 -0.79 11.28
N ALA A 75 7.93 -0.37 10.02
CA ALA A 75 9.19 -0.58 9.33
C ALA A 75 10.37 0.14 10.03
N VAL A 76 10.15 1.34 10.59
CA VAL A 76 11.15 2.02 11.41
C VAL A 76 11.39 1.25 12.71
N LEU A 77 10.36 0.74 13.38
CA LEU A 77 10.53 -0.09 14.58
C LEU A 77 11.32 -1.36 14.29
N TYR A 78 11.04 -2.03 13.17
CA TYR A 78 11.83 -3.16 12.68
C TYR A 78 13.30 -2.77 12.51
N LEU A 79 13.57 -1.65 11.84
CA LEU A 79 14.94 -1.17 11.63
C LEU A 79 15.70 -0.89 12.93
N LEU A 80 15.01 -0.41 13.96
CA LEU A 80 15.62 -0.03 15.24
C LEU A 80 15.77 -1.20 16.21
N VAL A 81 14.85 -2.17 16.20
CA VAL A 81 14.73 -3.20 17.24
C VAL A 81 14.80 -4.61 16.66
N GLY A 82 14.27 -4.84 15.47
CA GLY A 82 14.13 -6.18 14.87
C GLY A 82 15.20 -6.56 13.85
N ARG A 83 16.12 -5.66 13.50
CA ARG A 83 17.09 -5.85 12.39
C ARG A 83 18.40 -6.56 12.80
N GLU A 84 18.45 -7.10 14.01
CA GLU A 84 19.62 -7.81 14.55
C GLU A 84 19.87 -9.14 13.82
#